data_AF-A0AAJ1PKF4-F1
#
_entry.id   AF-A0AAJ1PKF4-F1
#
_cell.length_a   1.000
_cell.length_b   1.000
_cell.length_c   1.000
_cell.angle_alpha   90.00
_cell.angle_beta   90.00
_cell.angle_gamma   90.00
#
_symmetry.space_group_name_H-M   'P 1'
#
loop_
_entity.id
_entity.type
_entity.pdbx_description
1 polymer ?
#
loop_
_entity_poly.entity_id
_entity_poly.type
_entity_poly.pdbx_seq_one_letter_code
_entity_poly.pdbx_strand_id
1 'polypeptide(L)'
;MEYTEKAKGLASQEFTRLTGLEIKPEDCFVVWFSKTLQNWKALVSTSKTKIADYAEVTHNGDKKETYVDVYTKVSNRVFADHQAR
;
A
#
# COMPACT_ATOMS: atom_id res chain seq x y z
N MET A 1 3.42 9.74 -10.60
CA MET A 1 3.48 10.48 -9.32
C MET A 1 2.09 10.71 -8.73
N GLU A 2 1.10 11.19 -9.48
CA GLU A 2 -0.27 11.42 -8.95
C GLU A 2 -0.90 10.17 -8.27
N TYR A 3 -0.87 9.01 -8.92
CA TYR A 3 -1.50 7.79 -8.38
C TYR A 3 -0.84 7.26 -7.10
N THR A 4 0.49 7.34 -7.02
CA THR A 4 1.23 6.89 -5.83
C THR A 4 0.99 7.81 -4.63
N GLU A 5 0.85 9.12 -4.86
CA GLU A 5 0.48 10.06 -3.79
C GLU A 5 -0.97 9.86 -3.34
N LYS A 6 -1.90 9.64 -4.29
CA LYS A 6 -3.27 9.23 -3.94
C LYS A 6 -3.29 7.93 -3.12
N ALA A 7 -2.48 6.94 -3.49
CA ALA A 7 -2.38 5.69 -2.75
C ALA A 7 -1.89 5.90 -1.31
N LYS A 8 -0.83 6.69 -1.12
CA LYS A 8 -0.32 7.04 0.21
C LYS A 8 -1.38 7.73 1.06
N GLY A 9 -2.13 8.67 0.48
CA GLY A 9 -3.20 9.38 1.18
C GLY A 9 -4.33 8.46 1.65
N LEU A 10 -4.76 7.53 0.79
CA LEU A 10 -5.80 6.57 1.17
C LEU A 10 -5.30 5.56 2.22
N ALA A 11 -4.08 5.06 2.05
CA ALA A 11 -3.48 4.15 3.02
C ALA A 11 -3.27 4.82 4.38
N SER A 12 -2.79 6.06 4.43
CA SER A 12 -2.54 6.78 5.69
C SER A 12 -3.83 7.04 6.47
N GLN A 13 -4.94 7.34 5.76
CA GLN A 13 -6.26 7.46 6.36
C GLN A 13 -6.72 6.15 7.01
N GLU A 14 -6.59 5.03 6.30
CA GLU A 14 -7.01 3.72 6.83
C GLU A 14 -6.11 3.23 7.97
N PHE A 15 -4.79 3.44 7.88
CA PHE A 15 -3.88 3.15 8.99
C PHE A 15 -4.22 3.98 10.23
N THR A 16 -4.50 5.28 10.06
CA THR A 16 -4.93 6.15 11.17
C THR A 16 -6.22 5.64 11.81
N ARG A 17 -7.21 5.28 10.99
CA ARG A 17 -8.50 4.75 11.45
C ARG A 17 -8.35 3.45 12.25
N LEU A 18 -7.50 2.54 11.80
CA LEU A 18 -7.34 1.22 12.41
C LEU A 18 -6.43 1.22 13.65
N THR A 19 -5.47 2.14 13.72
CA THR A 19 -4.48 2.18 14.82
C THR A 19 -4.79 3.24 15.88
N GLY A 20 -5.56 4.28 15.53
CA GLY A 20 -5.75 5.47 16.36
C GLY A 20 -4.54 6.40 16.41
N LEU A 21 -3.44 6.08 15.70
CA LEU A 21 -2.26 6.92 15.59
C LEU A 21 -2.40 7.86 14.40
N GLU A 22 -1.96 9.11 14.54
CA GLU A 22 -1.87 10.02 13.39
C GLU A 22 -0.76 9.53 12.45
N ILE A 23 -1.15 9.06 11.25
CA ILE A 23 -0.23 8.63 10.19
C ILE A 23 -0.47 9.50 8.96
N LYS A 24 0.56 10.23 8.54
CA LYS A 24 0.46 11.17 7.42
C LYS A 24 0.94 10.50 6.12
N PRO A 25 0.52 10.99 4.94
CA PRO A 25 0.97 10.42 3.66
C PRO A 25 2.50 10.39 3.50
N GLU A 26 3.21 11.37 4.06
CA GLU A 26 4.68 11.43 4.10
C GLU A 26 5.33 10.34 4.97
N ASP A 27 4.58 9.74 5.89
CA ASP A 27 5.01 8.61 6.71
C ASP A 27 4.79 7.26 5.99
N CYS A 28 4.20 7.29 4.79
CA CYS A 28 3.90 6.13 3.97
C CYS A 28 4.82 6.06 2.75
N PHE A 29 5.25 4.84 2.41
CA PHE A 29 6.05 4.57 1.21
C PHE A 29 5.42 3.47 0.36
N VAL A 30 5.54 3.62 -0.96
CA VAL A 30 5.03 2.63 -1.91
C VAL A 30 6.07 1.52 -2.06
N VAL A 31 5.65 0.29 -1.77
CA VAL A 31 6.46 -0.93 -1.87
C VAL A 31 6.38 -1.52 -3.28
N TRP A 32 5.21 -1.43 -3.92
CA TRP A 32 5.00 -1.87 -5.28
C TRP A 32 3.92 -1.03 -5.95
N PHE A 33 4.04 -0.82 -7.25
CA PHE A 33 3.02 -0.13 -8.04
C PHE A 33 2.90 -0.75 -9.42
N SER A 34 1.68 -0.91 -9.90
CA SER A 34 1.39 -1.27 -11.28
C SER A 34 0.17 -0.50 -11.79
N LYS A 35 0.18 -0.17 -13.08
CA LYS A 35 -0.91 0.49 -13.78
C LYS A 35 -1.13 -0.17 -15.13
N THR A 36 -2.40 -0.44 -15.44
CA THR A 36 -2.81 -0.95 -16.74
C THR A 36 -4.06 -0.21 -17.18
N LEU A 37 -3.93 0.57 -18.25
CA LEU A 37 -4.98 1.48 -18.74
C LEU A 37 -5.49 2.40 -17.60
N GLN A 38 -6.80 2.37 -17.30
CA GLN A 38 -7.46 3.15 -16.24
C GLN A 38 -7.35 2.53 -14.83
N ASN A 39 -6.89 1.28 -14.73
CA ASN A 39 -6.75 0.57 -13.46
C ASN A 39 -5.34 0.72 -12.89
N TRP A 40 -5.22 0.83 -11.58
CA TRP A 40 -3.92 0.82 -10.91
C TRP A 40 -4.00 0.16 -9.54
N LYS A 41 -2.88 -0.41 -9.10
CA LYS A 41 -2.71 -1.01 -7.79
C LYS A 41 -1.40 -0.53 -7.17
N ALA A 42 -1.44 -0.18 -5.89
CA ALA A 42 -0.28 0.16 -5.09
C ALA A 42 -0.26 -0.68 -3.81
N LEU A 43 0.91 -1.20 -3.45
CA LEU A 43 1.17 -1.73 -2.12
C LEU A 43 1.88 -0.63 -1.33
N VAL A 44 1.31 -0.22 -0.21
CA VAL A 44 1.76 0.90 0.62
C VAL A 44 2.06 0.40 2.02
N SER A 45 3.12 0.89 2.64
CA SER A 45 3.49 0.53 4.00
C SER A 45 3.94 1.75 4.78
N THR A 46 3.98 1.63 6.11
CA THR A 46 4.46 2.66 7.02
C THR A 46 5.29 2.04 8.14
N SER A 47 6.27 2.78 8.67
CA SER A 47 7.05 2.38 9.84
C SER A 47 6.48 2.92 11.16
N LYS A 48 5.37 3.66 11.14
CA LYS A 48 4.78 4.31 12.32
C LYS A 48 4.02 3.36 13.25
N THR A 49 3.68 2.17 12.75
CA THR A 49 2.93 1.16 13.50
C THR A 49 3.45 -0.23 13.17
N LYS A 50 3.16 -1.19 14.06
CA LYS A 50 3.36 -2.64 13.85
C LYS A 50 2.04 -3.40 13.70
N ILE A 51 0.92 -2.69 13.82
CA ILE A 51 -0.44 -3.20 13.63
C ILE A 51 -1.00 -2.43 12.44
N ALA A 52 -1.54 -3.11 11.43
CA ALA A 52 -2.04 -2.48 10.22
C ALA A 52 -0.96 -1.63 9.51
N ASP A 53 0.19 -2.23 9.19
CA ASP A 53 1.38 -1.57 8.61
C ASP A 53 1.53 -1.78 7.10
N TYR A 54 0.57 -2.45 6.46
CA TYR A 54 0.58 -2.78 5.05
C TYR A 54 -0.81 -2.65 4.42
N ALA A 55 -0.92 -1.87 3.35
CA ALA A 55 -2.17 -1.64 2.63
C ALA A 55 -2.01 -2.00 1.16
N GLU A 56 -3.00 -2.70 0.62
CA GLU A 56 -3.22 -2.81 -0.82
C GLU A 56 -4.27 -1.78 -1.23
N VAL A 57 -3.90 -0.88 -2.14
CA VAL A 57 -4.81 0.13 -2.71
C VAL A 57 -5.08 -0.23 -4.16
N THR A 58 -6.32 -0.59 -4.48
CA THR A 58 -6.73 -1.04 -5.82
C THR A 58 -7.77 -0.09 -6.40
N HIS A 59 -7.43 0.60 -7.50
CA HIS A 59 -8.35 1.49 -8.20
C HIS A 59 -8.94 0.81 -9.44
N ASN A 60 -10.27 0.74 -9.47
CA ASN A 60 -11.04 0.35 -10.64
C ASN A 60 -11.44 1.61 -11.41
N GLY A 61 -10.78 1.85 -12.53
CA GLY A 61 -11.00 3.03 -13.36
C GLY A 61 -12.32 3.02 -14.13
N ASP A 62 -12.89 1.83 -14.41
CA ASP A 62 -14.19 1.71 -15.10
C ASP A 62 -15.33 2.18 -14.20
N LYS A 63 -15.27 1.78 -12.92
CA LYS A 63 -16.26 2.15 -11.90
C LYS A 63 -15.89 3.40 -11.12
N LYS A 64 -14.70 3.96 -11.35
CA LYS A 64 -14.14 5.12 -10.63
C LYS A 64 -14.10 4.94 -9.11
N GLU A 65 -13.84 3.73 -8.63
CA GLU A 65 -13.81 3.39 -7.21
C GLU A 65 -12.43 2.90 -6.78
N THR A 66 -12.12 3.02 -5.50
CA THR A 66 -10.84 2.58 -4.95
C THR A 66 -11.08 1.78 -3.69
N TYR A 67 -10.51 0.59 -3.63
CA TYR A 67 -10.54 -0.29 -2.48
C TYR A 67 -9.22 -0.16 -1.72
N VAL A 68 -9.30 -0.28 -0.39
CA VAL A 68 -8.14 -0.29 0.50
C VAL A 68 -8.27 -1.49 1.44
N ASP A 69 -7.42 -2.48 1.22
CA ASP A 69 -7.34 -3.66 2.07
C ASP A 69 -6.11 -3.54 2.97
N VAL A 70 -6.30 -3.70 4.29
CA VAL A 70 -5.23 -3.50 5.27
C VAL A 70 -4.87 -4.81 5.96
N TYR A 71 -3.56 -5.05 6.03
CA TYR A 71 -2.95 -6.23 6.62
C TYR A 71 -1.87 -5.83 7.62
N THR A 72 -1.51 -6.77 8.49
CA THR A 72 -0.27 -6.67 9.29
C THR A 72 0.79 -7.57 8.68
N LYS A 73 1.94 -7.01 8.34
CA LYS A 73 3.05 -7.74 7.74
C LYS A 73 3.73 -8.61 8.80
N VAL A 74 3.58 -9.92 8.66
CA VAL A 74 4.10 -10.88 9.66
C VAL A 74 5.60 -11.18 9.47
N SER A 75 6.08 -11.28 8.22
CA SER A 75 7.50 -11.58 7.95
C SER A 75 7.97 -11.04 6.61
N ASN A 76 9.29 -10.88 6.47
CA ASN A 76 9.96 -10.66 5.19
C ASN A 76 11.25 -11.47 5.19
N ARG A 77 11.32 -12.48 4.33
CA ARG A 77 12.50 -13.33 4.19
C ARG A 77 12.86 -13.42 2.72
N VAL A 78 14.11 -13.12 2.40
CA VAL A 78 14.68 -13.37 1.08
C VAL A 78 14.91 -14.86 0.93
N PHE A 79 14.42 -15.41 -0.18
CA PHE A 79 14.78 -16.73 -0.67
C PHE A 79 15.52 -16.50 -1.98
N ALA A 80 16.77 -16.96 -2.04
CA ALA A 80 17.53 -16.90 -3.28
C ALA A 80 17.02 -18.00 -4.20
N ASP A 81 16.76 -17.65 -5.46
CA ASP A 81 16.55 -18.66 -6.48
C ASP A 81 17.86 -19.43 -6.66
N HIS A 82 17.86 -20.71 -6.32
CA HIS A 82 18.95 -21.59 -6.69
C HIS A 82 18.79 -21.94 -8.18
N GLN A 83 19.48 -21.15 -9.00
CA GLN A 83 19.72 -21.30 -10.44
C GLN A 83 18.71 -20.65 -11.39
N ALA A 84 19.16 -19.57 -12.04
CA ALA A 84 19.04 -19.44 -13.49
C ALA A 84 20.44 -19.13 -14.03
N ARG A 85 21.04 -20.09 -14.73
CA ARG A 85 22.11 -19.81 -15.70
C ARG A 85 21.45 -19.32 -16.98
#